data_AF-A0A6C0DY63-F1
#
_entry.id   AF-A0A6C0DY63-F1
#
_cell.length_a   1.000
_cell.length_b   1.000
_cell.length_c   1.000
_cell.angle_alpha   90.00
_cell.angle_beta   90.00
_cell.angle_gamma   90.00
#
_symmetry.space_group_name_H-M   'P 1'
#
loop_
_entity.id
_entity.type
_entity.pdbx_description
1 polymer ?
#
loop_
_entity_poly.entity_id
_entity_poly.type
_entity_poly.pdbx_seq_one_letter_code
_entity_poly.pdbx_strand_id
1 'polypeptide(L)'
;MNIPEETIIKVGKYTFNVIERKSLYDGNIISHTFKIGGDYKDCVNLSYTYKNGKPISAKLPHLMYEPECTVGSDLEKGIGSEVLIKTLLRYAHNKIKDVDIFYFDDMSHIDCKEKNLLKSPPRKPQSPLKLAYFSIVYNSKTWYEKHFNATMTNKAIYNKYKEKLSFLTSTSEKVDFIRFLEISTPPPEQYEILKKYYNTSKTYRDFFNSVPYKDRCELLLPWLHNFILFYLSDVYIDNGWEININTMDIKNGGFKKSSKRKTHKLYPSKYKIINYSEIHNIM
;
A
#
# COMPACT_ATOMS: atom_id res chain seq x y z
N MET A 1 20.56 -15.91 23.75
CA MET A 1 20.54 -15.38 22.36
C MET A 1 19.37 -16.04 21.64
N ASN A 2 18.40 -15.27 21.16
CA ASN A 2 17.28 -15.82 20.36
C ASN A 2 17.68 -15.85 18.89
N ILE A 3 17.75 -17.06 18.32
CA ILE A 3 17.95 -17.27 16.89
C ILE A 3 16.64 -16.88 16.18
N PRO A 4 16.66 -16.06 15.12
CA PRO A 4 15.46 -15.74 14.36
C PRO A 4 14.87 -17.01 13.74
N GLU A 5 13.55 -17.18 13.82
CA GLU A 5 12.86 -18.25 13.08
C GLU A 5 12.60 -17.74 11.66
N GLU A 6 13.19 -18.41 10.66
CA GLU A 6 12.93 -18.11 9.25
C GLU A 6 11.93 -19.13 8.67
N THR A 7 10.89 -18.64 8.02
CA THR A 7 9.84 -19.46 7.38
C THR A 7 9.67 -19.05 5.93
N ILE A 8 9.74 -20.02 5.02
CA ILE A 8 9.48 -19.80 3.59
C ILE A 8 7.99 -19.95 3.32
N ILE A 9 7.39 -18.95 2.69
CA ILE A 9 5.98 -18.92 2.31
C ILE A 9 5.87 -18.78 0.80
N LYS A 10 5.06 -19.64 0.17
CA LYS A 10 4.77 -19.57 -1.26
C LYS A 10 3.33 -19.14 -1.51
N VAL A 11 3.14 -18.07 -2.27
CA VAL A 11 1.82 -17.50 -2.61
C VAL A 11 1.74 -17.27 -4.11
N GLY A 12 1.02 -18.16 -4.80
CA GLY A 12 0.96 -18.14 -6.26
C GLY A 12 2.35 -18.35 -6.87
N LYS A 13 2.81 -17.37 -7.65
CA LYS A 13 4.16 -17.36 -8.24
C LYS A 13 5.25 -16.82 -7.31
N TYR A 14 4.87 -16.14 -6.22
CA TYR A 14 5.82 -15.49 -5.32
C TYR A 14 6.28 -16.44 -4.22
N THR A 15 7.56 -16.36 -3.88
CA THR A 15 8.16 -17.03 -2.73
C THR A 15 8.75 -15.97 -1.82
N PHE A 16 8.40 -16.00 -0.54
CA PHE A 16 8.84 -15.04 0.47
C PHE A 16 9.53 -15.76 1.62
N ASN A 17 10.45 -15.08 2.28
CA ASN A 17 11.01 -15.45 3.57
C ASN A 17 10.40 -14.54 4.64
N VAL A 18 9.81 -15.12 5.68
CA VAL A 18 9.35 -14.42 6.87
C VAL A 18 10.30 -14.70 8.02
N ILE A 19 10.83 -13.65 8.61
CA ILE A 19 11.73 -13.69 9.75
C ILE A 19 10.97 -13.23 10.99
N GLU A 20 10.80 -14.14 11.94
CA GLU A 20 10.18 -13.88 13.24
C GLU A 20 11.27 -13.63 14.28
N ARG A 21 11.16 -12.52 15.01
CA ARG A 21 12.03 -12.19 16.14
C ARG A 21 11.21 -11.84 17.36
N LYS A 22 11.51 -12.53 18.45
CA LYS A 22 10.87 -12.34 19.75
C LYS A 22 11.93 -11.99 20.79
N SER A 23 11.69 -10.93 21.55
CA SER A 23 12.54 -10.50 22.66
C SER A 23 11.79 -10.65 23.98
N LEU A 24 12.48 -11.23 24.96
CA LEU A 24 11.97 -11.51 26.29
C LEU A 24 12.78 -10.71 27.32
N TYR A 25 12.11 -10.19 28.33
CA TYR A 25 12.71 -9.62 29.53
C TYR A 25 11.97 -10.14 30.74
N ASP A 26 12.69 -10.79 31.66
CA ASP A 26 12.12 -11.40 32.87
C ASP A 26 10.91 -12.30 32.58
N GLY A 27 11.07 -13.22 31.63
CA GLY A 27 10.00 -14.13 31.18
C GLY A 27 8.88 -13.49 30.35
N ASN A 28 8.80 -12.16 30.28
CA ASN A 28 7.75 -11.43 29.58
C ASN A 28 8.17 -11.03 28.16
N ILE A 29 7.24 -11.10 27.22
CA ILE A 29 7.46 -10.63 25.84
C ILE A 29 7.46 -9.11 25.85
N ILE A 30 8.58 -8.51 25.46
CA ILE A 30 8.71 -7.05 25.34
C ILE A 30 8.65 -6.57 23.89
N SER A 31 8.98 -7.44 22.94
CA SER A 31 8.92 -7.13 21.51
C SER A 31 8.71 -8.41 20.70
N HIS A 32 7.88 -8.32 19.68
CA HIS A 32 7.69 -9.38 18.70
C HIS A 32 7.56 -8.73 17.32
N THR A 33 8.48 -9.05 16.41
CA THR A 33 8.53 -8.46 15.08
C THR A 33 8.54 -9.54 14.02
N PHE A 34 7.83 -9.27 12.92
CA PHE A 34 7.82 -10.10 11.72
C PHE A 34 8.34 -9.25 10.55
N LYS A 35 9.31 -9.78 9.83
CA LYS A 35 9.80 -9.18 8.58
C LYS A 35 9.49 -10.12 7.44
N ILE A 36 9.08 -9.59 6.30
CA ILE A 36 8.93 -10.36 5.07
C ILE A 36 9.81 -9.78 3.97
N GLY A 37 10.37 -10.66 3.16
CA GLY A 37 11.16 -10.31 1.99
C GLY A 37 11.48 -11.52 1.14
N GLY A 38 12.51 -11.42 0.31
CA GLY A 38 13.02 -12.48 -0.53
C GLY A 38 14.53 -12.51 -0.47
N ASP A 39 15.16 -12.31 -1.63
CA ASP A 39 16.60 -12.09 -1.72
C ASP A 39 17.00 -10.80 -0.98
N TYR A 40 16.13 -9.79 -0.97
CA TYR A 40 16.14 -8.69 -0.01
C TYR A 40 15.22 -8.99 1.18
N LYS A 41 15.81 -9.15 2.38
CA LYS A 41 15.14 -9.74 3.56
C LYS A 41 14.17 -8.84 4.33
N ASP A 42 14.18 -7.51 4.14
CA ASP A 42 13.46 -6.55 5.01
C ASP A 42 12.59 -5.58 4.20
N CYS A 43 11.68 -6.13 3.38
CA CYS A 43 10.80 -5.33 2.54
C CYS A 43 9.63 -4.73 3.31
N VAL A 44 9.00 -5.54 4.18
CA VAL A 44 7.94 -5.08 5.08
C VAL A 44 8.22 -5.57 6.47
N ASN A 45 8.05 -4.69 7.45
CA ASN A 45 8.20 -5.02 8.86
C ASN A 45 6.89 -4.76 9.60
N LEU A 46 6.56 -5.64 10.54
CA LEU A 46 5.43 -5.56 11.44
C LEU A 46 5.92 -5.76 12.88
N SER A 47 5.60 -4.82 13.75
CA SER A 47 6.01 -4.84 15.15
C SER A 47 4.80 -4.86 16.07
N TYR A 48 4.79 -5.79 17.05
CA TYR A 48 3.79 -5.87 18.10
C TYR A 48 4.26 -5.18 19.37
N THR A 49 3.35 -4.44 19.99
CA THR A 49 3.52 -3.91 21.34
C THR A 49 2.78 -4.79 22.33
N TYR A 50 3.39 -5.06 23.48
CA TYR A 50 2.82 -5.89 24.53
C TYR A 50 2.57 -5.07 25.80
N LYS A 51 1.52 -5.42 26.54
CA LYS A 51 1.25 -4.96 27.91
C LYS A 51 0.89 -6.17 28.75
N ASN A 52 1.62 -6.38 29.85
CA ASN A 52 1.43 -7.53 30.75
C ASN A 52 1.45 -8.88 30.01
N GLY A 53 2.40 -9.06 29.09
CA GLY A 53 2.54 -10.28 28.29
C GLY A 53 1.49 -10.49 27.19
N LYS A 54 0.50 -9.60 27.05
CA LYS A 54 -0.53 -9.66 26.00
C LYS A 54 -0.25 -8.64 24.89
N PRO A 55 -0.44 -9.00 23.60
CA PRO A 55 -0.29 -8.06 22.51
C PRO A 55 -1.44 -7.05 22.55
N ILE A 56 -1.14 -5.76 22.42
CA ILE A 56 -2.14 -4.66 22.47
C ILE A 56 -2.25 -3.89 21.17
N SER A 57 -1.21 -3.90 20.34
CA SER A 57 -1.21 -3.23 19.05
C SER A 57 -0.16 -3.85 18.13
N ALA A 58 -0.40 -3.76 16.83
CA ALA A 58 0.54 -4.14 15.80
C ALA A 58 0.69 -2.97 14.82
N LYS A 59 1.92 -2.57 14.51
CA LYS A 59 2.22 -1.46 13.60
C LYS A 59 3.07 -1.93 12.42
N LEU A 60 2.79 -1.45 11.21
CA LEU A 60 3.66 -1.57 10.04
C LEU A 60 4.54 -0.32 9.92
N PRO A 61 5.72 -0.26 10.57
CA PRO A 61 6.56 0.93 10.55
C PRO A 61 7.30 1.14 9.21
N HIS A 62 7.46 0.09 8.41
CA HIS A 62 8.28 0.13 7.21
C HIS A 62 7.65 -0.69 6.09
N LEU A 63 7.48 -0.03 4.93
CA LEU A 63 7.16 -0.65 3.66
C LEU A 63 8.11 -0.08 2.61
N MET A 64 8.88 -0.97 1.98
CA MET A 64 9.72 -0.64 0.84
C MET A 64 9.46 -1.63 -0.30
N TYR A 65 9.32 -1.09 -1.50
CA TYR A 65 9.31 -1.90 -2.71
C TYR A 65 10.74 -2.07 -3.21
N GLU A 66 11.18 -3.31 -3.32
CA GLU A 66 12.33 -3.71 -4.12
C GLU A 66 11.96 -4.93 -4.99
N PRO A 67 12.47 -5.04 -6.24
CA PRO A 67 12.28 -6.23 -7.07
C PRO A 67 12.68 -7.53 -6.34
N GLU A 68 13.75 -7.48 -5.56
CA GLU A 68 14.33 -8.61 -4.83
C GLU A 68 13.52 -9.02 -3.58
N CYS A 69 12.34 -8.44 -3.37
CA CYS A 69 11.44 -8.82 -2.29
C CYS A 69 10.82 -10.22 -2.43
N THR A 70 11.13 -10.97 -3.50
CA THR A 70 10.80 -12.39 -3.63
C THR A 70 12.05 -13.23 -3.85
N VAL A 71 12.00 -14.50 -3.48
CA VAL A 71 13.12 -15.42 -3.64
C VAL A 71 13.16 -15.93 -5.07
N GLY A 72 14.25 -15.66 -5.79
CA GLY A 72 14.51 -16.21 -7.12
C GLY A 72 13.63 -15.65 -8.24
N SER A 73 12.91 -14.56 -8.00
CA SER A 73 12.17 -13.81 -9.01
C SER A 73 11.99 -12.33 -8.63
N ASP A 74 11.59 -11.51 -9.58
CA ASP A 74 11.27 -10.11 -9.31
C ASP A 74 9.83 -9.96 -8.80
N LEU A 75 9.67 -9.13 -7.77
CA LEU A 75 8.38 -8.67 -7.28
C LEU A 75 7.82 -7.62 -8.25
N GLU A 76 6.64 -7.87 -8.82
CA GLU A 76 5.95 -6.89 -9.65
C GLU A 76 5.42 -5.70 -8.83
N LYS A 77 5.58 -4.48 -9.34
CA LYS A 77 5.00 -3.26 -8.74
C LYS A 77 3.48 -3.38 -8.61
N GLY A 78 2.93 -2.90 -7.49
CA GLY A 78 1.49 -2.91 -7.23
C GLY A 78 0.99 -4.28 -6.78
N ILE A 79 0.75 -5.21 -7.71
CA ILE A 79 0.17 -6.53 -7.38
C ILE A 79 1.10 -7.34 -6.45
N GLY A 80 2.40 -7.36 -6.74
CA GLY A 80 3.36 -8.04 -5.88
C GLY A 80 3.40 -7.43 -4.48
N SER A 81 3.45 -6.09 -4.38
CA SER A 81 3.40 -5.38 -3.09
C SER A 81 2.13 -5.68 -2.30
N GLU A 82 0.98 -5.77 -2.98
CA GLU A 82 -0.28 -6.19 -2.35
C GLU A 82 -0.14 -7.59 -1.73
N VAL A 83 0.32 -8.56 -2.52
CA VAL A 83 0.47 -9.95 -2.06
C VAL A 83 1.47 -10.05 -0.91
N LEU A 84 2.59 -9.33 -0.97
CA LEU A 84 3.62 -9.29 0.07
C LEU A 84 3.04 -8.84 1.42
N ILE A 85 2.35 -7.69 1.45
CA ILE A 85 1.76 -7.13 2.67
C ILE A 85 0.66 -8.05 3.21
N LYS A 86 -0.26 -8.53 2.34
CA LYS A 86 -1.32 -9.46 2.76
C LYS A 86 -0.74 -10.73 3.36
N THR A 87 0.36 -11.24 2.81
CA THR A 87 1.03 -12.44 3.31
C THR A 87 1.59 -12.21 4.71
N LEU A 88 2.29 -11.09 4.95
CA LEU A 88 2.82 -10.76 6.28
C LEU A 88 1.71 -10.61 7.33
N LEU A 89 0.65 -9.84 7.01
CA LEU A 89 -0.44 -9.60 7.95
C LEU A 89 -1.16 -10.88 8.35
N ARG A 90 -1.44 -11.76 7.37
CA ARG A 90 -2.08 -13.06 7.61
C ARG A 90 -1.17 -14.00 8.39
N TYR A 91 0.12 -14.06 8.05
CA TYR A 91 1.08 -14.88 8.78
C TYR A 91 1.16 -14.47 10.25
N ALA A 92 1.28 -13.16 10.50
CA ALA A 92 1.36 -12.62 11.84
C ALA A 92 0.07 -12.85 12.65
N HIS A 93 -1.11 -12.64 12.05
CA HIS A 93 -2.40 -12.93 12.71
C HIS A 93 -2.57 -14.41 13.05
N ASN A 94 -2.12 -15.32 12.17
CA ASN A 94 -2.16 -16.76 12.45
C ASN A 94 -1.29 -17.15 13.65
N LYS A 95 -0.17 -16.44 13.86
CA LYS A 95 0.73 -16.61 15.02
C LYS A 95 0.21 -15.90 16.28
N ILE A 96 -0.46 -14.77 16.11
CA ILE A 96 -0.96 -13.89 17.18
C ILE A 96 -2.40 -13.48 16.87
N LYS A 97 -3.35 -14.35 17.25
CA LYS A 97 -4.77 -14.20 16.90
C LYS A 97 -5.48 -13.06 17.64
N ASP A 98 -4.91 -12.57 18.73
CA ASP A 98 -5.54 -11.57 19.61
C ASP A 98 -5.55 -10.14 19.03
N VAL A 99 -4.90 -9.90 17.88
CA VAL A 99 -4.80 -8.58 17.25
C VAL A 99 -5.33 -8.62 15.83
N ASP A 100 -6.54 -8.10 15.64
CA ASP A 100 -7.18 -8.02 14.32
C ASP A 100 -6.85 -6.73 13.55
N ILE A 101 -6.33 -5.70 14.24
CA ILE A 101 -6.10 -4.36 13.69
C ILE A 101 -4.60 -4.07 13.59
N PHE A 102 -4.17 -3.70 12.39
CA PHE A 102 -2.81 -3.32 12.07
C PHE A 102 -2.73 -1.83 11.73
N TYR A 103 -1.98 -1.07 12.53
CA TYR A 103 -1.80 0.37 12.36
C TYR A 103 -0.63 0.69 11.42
N PHE A 104 -0.72 1.77 10.66
CA PHE A 104 0.37 2.24 9.82
C PHE A 104 0.28 3.75 9.56
N ASP A 105 1.39 4.31 9.09
CA ASP A 105 1.48 5.68 8.59
C ASP A 105 1.78 5.59 7.08
N ASP A 106 0.94 6.19 6.24
CA ASP A 106 1.08 6.12 4.78
C ASP A 106 2.12 7.12 4.26
N MET A 107 3.38 6.70 4.35
CA MET A 107 4.52 7.42 3.78
C MET A 107 4.92 6.87 2.38
N SER A 108 3.99 6.17 1.73
CA SER A 108 4.27 5.47 0.48
C SER A 108 4.41 6.44 -0.69
N HIS A 109 5.31 6.12 -1.61
CA HIS A 109 5.59 6.94 -2.78
C HIS A 109 5.85 6.08 -4.02
N ILE A 110 5.69 6.70 -5.17
CA ILE A 110 6.05 6.20 -6.49
C ILE A 110 7.37 6.90 -6.86
N ASP A 111 8.40 6.12 -7.15
CA ASP A 111 9.62 6.67 -7.73
C ASP A 111 9.39 6.92 -9.22
N CYS A 112 9.37 8.20 -9.59
CA CYS A 112 9.11 8.64 -10.96
C CYS A 112 10.36 8.67 -11.85
N LYS A 113 11.55 8.41 -11.30
CA LYS A 113 12.77 8.23 -12.09
C LYS A 113 13.00 6.75 -12.37
N GLU A 114 13.42 6.42 -13.58
CA GLU A 114 13.89 5.07 -13.87
C GLU A 114 15.11 4.77 -12.99
N LYS A 115 15.03 3.67 -12.23
CA LYS A 115 16.17 3.17 -11.46
C LYS A 115 17.22 2.68 -12.46
N ASN A 116 18.44 3.21 -12.36
CA ASN A 116 19.57 2.63 -13.07
C ASN A 116 19.92 1.29 -12.42
N LEU A 117 19.59 0.18 -13.09
CA LEU A 117 19.79 -1.18 -12.60
C LEU A 117 21.27 -1.55 -12.37
N LEU A 118 22.21 -0.77 -12.94
CA LEU A 118 23.66 -0.95 -12.76
C LEU A 118 24.19 -0.27 -11.50
N LYS A 119 23.36 0.52 -10.80
CA LYS A 119 23.73 1.21 -9.56
C LYS A 119 22.87 0.71 -8.43
N SER A 120 23.48 0.54 -7.25
CA SER A 120 22.69 0.30 -6.05
C SER A 120 21.63 1.39 -5.90
N PRO A 121 20.36 1.03 -5.63
CA PRO A 121 19.30 2.00 -5.51
C PRO A 121 19.66 3.02 -4.42
N PRO A 122 19.34 4.31 -4.64
CA PRO A 122 19.61 5.33 -3.64
C PRO A 122 18.84 5.01 -2.36
N ARG A 123 19.47 5.20 -1.19
CA ARG A 123 18.84 4.96 0.13
C ARG A 123 17.59 5.82 0.36
N LYS A 124 17.41 6.90 -0.40
CA LYS A 124 16.25 7.77 -0.35
C LYS A 124 15.65 7.95 -1.75
N PRO A 125 14.32 8.05 -1.86
CA PRO A 125 13.66 8.34 -3.13
C PRO A 125 14.12 9.71 -3.64
N GLN A 126 14.50 9.80 -4.90
CA GLN A 126 15.03 11.05 -5.46
C GLN A 126 13.93 11.98 -5.99
N SER A 127 12.77 11.43 -6.37
CA SER A 127 11.63 12.19 -6.91
C SER A 127 10.30 11.50 -6.56
N PRO A 128 9.92 11.46 -5.26
CA PRO A 128 8.78 10.69 -4.82
C PRO A 128 7.46 11.40 -5.12
N LEU A 129 6.63 10.79 -5.98
CA LEU A 129 5.23 11.14 -6.07
C LEU A 129 4.47 10.40 -4.97
N LYS A 130 3.75 11.12 -4.10
CA LYS A 130 3.04 10.49 -2.98
C LYS A 130 1.95 9.53 -3.49
N LEU A 131 2.05 8.26 -3.09
CA LEU A 131 1.19 7.19 -3.60
C LEU A 131 -0.28 7.42 -3.24
N ALA A 132 -0.54 7.91 -2.03
CA ALA A 132 -1.89 8.26 -1.60
C ALA A 132 -2.54 9.29 -2.52
N TYR A 133 -1.84 10.38 -2.84
CA TYR A 133 -2.35 11.47 -3.67
C TYR A 133 -2.61 10.99 -5.10
N PHE A 134 -1.65 10.27 -5.66
CA PHE A 134 -1.81 9.63 -6.96
C PHE A 134 -3.03 8.70 -6.98
N SER A 135 -3.16 7.83 -5.98
CA SER A 135 -4.29 6.90 -5.92
C SER A 135 -5.63 7.63 -5.75
N ILE A 136 -5.69 8.70 -4.96
CA ILE A 136 -6.90 9.52 -4.76
C ILE A 136 -7.37 10.10 -6.10
N VAL A 137 -6.48 10.79 -6.83
CA VAL A 137 -6.84 11.43 -8.12
C VAL A 137 -7.15 10.45 -9.23
N TYR A 138 -6.87 9.15 -9.07
CA TYR A 138 -7.24 8.08 -10.03
C TYR A 138 -8.33 7.11 -9.56
N ASN A 139 -8.60 6.98 -8.25
CA ASN A 139 -9.51 5.97 -7.71
C ASN A 139 -10.49 6.47 -6.63
N SER A 140 -10.45 7.75 -6.23
CA SER A 140 -11.19 8.29 -5.07
C SER A 140 -10.92 7.50 -3.77
N LYS A 141 -9.72 6.91 -3.68
CA LYS A 141 -9.26 6.06 -2.59
C LYS A 141 -7.74 6.11 -2.54
N THR A 142 -7.14 6.08 -1.36
CA THR A 142 -5.72 5.74 -1.22
C THR A 142 -5.48 4.32 -1.73
N TRP A 143 -4.20 3.97 -1.96
CA TRP A 143 -3.85 2.63 -2.40
C TRP A 143 -4.25 1.60 -1.32
N TYR A 144 -4.09 1.93 -0.05
CA TYR A 144 -4.48 1.06 1.06
C TYR A 144 -6.00 0.91 1.22
N GLU A 145 -6.78 1.98 1.04
CA GLU A 145 -8.25 1.87 0.98
C GLU A 145 -8.69 0.90 -0.13
N LYS A 146 -8.03 0.98 -1.29
CA LYS A 146 -8.37 0.16 -2.47
C LYS A 146 -8.02 -1.30 -2.31
N HIS A 147 -6.86 -1.60 -1.72
CA HIS A 147 -6.28 -2.95 -1.72
C HIS A 147 -6.44 -3.71 -0.39
N PHE A 148 -6.68 -2.99 0.72
CA PHE A 148 -6.72 -3.54 2.08
C PHE A 148 -7.94 -3.09 2.88
N ASN A 149 -8.88 -2.36 2.26
CA ASN A 149 -10.01 -1.73 2.93
C ASN A 149 -9.56 -0.89 4.16
N ALA A 150 -8.38 -0.25 4.05
CA ALA A 150 -7.83 0.54 5.13
C ALA A 150 -8.72 1.75 5.45
N THR A 151 -8.73 2.18 6.69
CA THR A 151 -9.46 3.38 7.13
C THR A 151 -8.60 4.21 8.07
N MET A 152 -8.97 5.47 8.32
CA MET A 152 -8.32 6.22 9.41
C MET A 152 -8.89 5.77 10.76
N THR A 153 -8.07 5.86 11.80
CA THR A 153 -8.45 5.57 13.19
C THR A 153 -9.54 6.53 13.68
N ASN A 154 -9.40 7.83 13.36
CA ASN A 154 -10.43 8.82 13.62
C ASN A 154 -11.54 8.77 12.56
N LYS A 155 -12.64 8.08 12.88
CA LYS A 155 -13.79 7.89 11.97
C LYS A 155 -14.48 9.20 11.57
N ALA A 156 -14.50 10.21 12.45
CA ALA A 156 -15.11 11.49 12.12
C ALA A 156 -14.32 12.24 11.04
N ILE A 157 -12.98 12.25 11.14
CA ILE A 157 -12.10 12.81 10.10
C ILE A 157 -12.20 11.97 8.83
N TYR A 158 -12.22 10.64 8.94
CA TYR A 158 -12.34 9.74 7.79
C TYR A 158 -13.61 10.01 6.97
N ASN A 159 -14.76 10.15 7.62
CA ASN A 159 -16.03 10.43 6.95
C ASN A 159 -15.99 11.77 6.20
N LYS A 160 -15.48 12.83 6.84
CA LYS A 160 -15.28 14.14 6.18
C LYS A 160 -14.34 14.04 4.98
N TYR A 161 -13.25 13.29 5.11
CA TYR A 161 -12.36 12.98 3.99
C TYR A 161 -13.13 12.31 2.85
N LYS A 162 -13.92 11.26 3.11
CA LYS A 162 -14.71 10.57 2.09
C LYS A 162 -15.72 11.49 1.40
N GLU A 163 -16.39 12.35 2.14
CA GLU A 163 -17.35 13.34 1.60
C GLU A 163 -16.64 14.34 0.69
N LYS A 164 -15.50 14.88 1.12
CA LYS A 164 -14.72 15.86 0.34
C LYS A 164 -14.26 15.31 -1.00
N LEU A 165 -13.96 14.01 -1.13
CA LEU A 165 -13.53 13.40 -2.39
C LEU A 165 -14.51 13.59 -3.57
N SER A 166 -15.75 13.98 -3.30
CA SER A 166 -16.73 14.37 -4.32
C SER A 166 -16.23 15.49 -5.25
N PHE A 167 -15.28 16.33 -4.80
CA PHE A 167 -14.66 17.37 -5.63
C PHE A 167 -14.07 16.82 -6.93
N LEU A 168 -13.56 15.58 -6.91
CA LEU A 168 -12.95 14.96 -8.09
C LEU A 168 -13.97 14.69 -9.20
N THR A 169 -15.22 14.40 -8.84
CA THR A 169 -16.28 13.96 -9.77
C THR A 169 -17.37 14.99 -9.98
N SER A 170 -17.39 16.08 -9.20
CA SER A 170 -18.36 17.15 -9.36
C SER A 170 -17.95 18.10 -10.49
N THR A 171 -18.89 18.45 -11.37
CA THR A 171 -18.66 19.45 -12.42
C THR A 171 -18.60 20.87 -11.87
N SER A 172 -19.28 21.16 -10.75
CA SER A 172 -19.29 22.49 -10.13
C SER A 172 -17.98 22.83 -9.41
N GLU A 173 -17.18 21.81 -9.09
CA GLU A 173 -15.93 21.95 -8.33
C GLU A 173 -14.73 22.19 -9.25
N LYS A 174 -14.86 21.88 -10.54
CA LYS A 174 -13.82 22.14 -11.53
C LYS A 174 -13.81 23.64 -11.85
N VAL A 175 -12.75 24.31 -11.43
CA VAL A 175 -12.55 25.74 -11.69
C VAL A 175 -12.15 26.00 -13.15
N ASP A 176 -11.99 27.26 -13.54
CA ASP A 176 -11.36 27.60 -14.80
C ASP A 176 -9.85 27.29 -14.79
N PHE A 177 -9.24 27.23 -15.96
CA PHE A 177 -7.85 26.83 -16.08
C PHE A 177 -6.88 27.78 -15.35
N ILE A 178 -7.14 29.09 -15.32
CA ILE A 178 -6.25 30.05 -14.65
C ILE A 178 -6.28 29.80 -13.14
N ARG A 179 -7.46 29.64 -12.56
CA ARG A 179 -7.59 29.29 -11.14
C ARG A 179 -6.95 27.93 -10.81
N PHE A 180 -7.01 26.96 -11.72
CA PHE A 180 -6.31 25.69 -11.57
C PHE A 180 -4.78 25.87 -11.49
N LEU A 181 -4.20 26.77 -12.31
CA LEU A 181 -2.78 27.10 -12.26
C LEU A 181 -2.39 27.75 -10.94
N GLU A 182 -3.22 28.64 -10.40
CA GLU A 182 -3.00 29.27 -9.09
C GLU A 182 -3.02 28.25 -7.94
N ILE A 183 -3.93 27.28 -7.99
CA ILE A 183 -4.06 26.23 -6.97
C ILE A 183 -2.90 25.24 -7.03
N SER A 184 -2.60 24.77 -8.24
CA SER A 184 -1.68 23.64 -8.44
C SER A 184 -0.22 24.11 -8.54
N THR A 185 -0.01 25.33 -9.02
CA THR A 185 1.31 25.91 -9.30
C THR A 185 2.23 24.99 -10.13
N PRO A 186 1.78 24.48 -11.31
CA PRO A 186 2.66 23.72 -12.17
C PRO A 186 3.76 24.62 -12.75
N PRO A 187 4.89 24.05 -13.22
CA PRO A 187 5.89 24.80 -13.95
C PRO A 187 5.33 25.37 -15.26
N PRO A 188 5.72 26.60 -15.69
CA PRO A 188 5.22 27.22 -16.91
C PRO A 188 5.36 26.37 -18.19
N GLU A 189 6.42 25.57 -18.28
CA GLU A 189 6.66 24.64 -19.39
C GLU A 189 5.56 23.58 -19.54
N GLN A 190 4.77 23.30 -18.49
CA GLN A 190 3.66 22.35 -18.52
C GLN A 190 2.31 22.99 -18.91
N TYR A 191 2.20 24.32 -19.01
CA TYR A 191 0.90 24.99 -19.16
C TYR A 191 0.13 24.55 -20.41
N GLU A 192 0.77 24.55 -21.58
CA GLU A 192 0.08 24.22 -22.83
C GLU A 192 -0.36 22.75 -22.88
N ILE A 193 0.48 21.82 -22.40
CA ILE A 193 0.12 20.40 -22.35
C ILE A 193 -0.99 20.13 -21.33
N LEU A 194 -0.96 20.79 -20.17
CA LEU A 194 -2.03 20.68 -19.17
C LEU A 194 -3.34 21.27 -19.70
N LYS A 195 -3.29 22.44 -20.34
CA LYS A 195 -4.46 23.12 -20.92
C LYS A 195 -5.20 22.25 -21.94
N LYS A 196 -4.45 21.53 -22.77
CA LYS A 196 -4.99 20.56 -23.75
C LYS A 196 -5.89 19.52 -23.09
N TYR A 197 -5.42 18.91 -21.99
CA TYR A 197 -6.17 17.89 -21.24
C TYR A 197 -7.28 18.49 -20.39
N TYR A 198 -7.04 19.67 -19.81
CA TYR A 198 -7.96 20.32 -18.89
C TYR A 198 -9.23 20.82 -19.57
N ASN A 199 -9.11 21.43 -20.75
CA ASN A 199 -10.24 22.05 -21.45
C ASN A 199 -11.22 21.03 -22.03
N THR A 200 -10.76 19.82 -22.34
CA THR A 200 -11.63 18.73 -22.84
C THR A 200 -12.36 17.98 -21.72
N SER A 201 -12.06 18.29 -20.46
CA SER A 201 -12.50 17.52 -19.30
C SER A 201 -13.65 18.23 -18.57
N LYS A 202 -14.68 17.48 -18.17
CA LYS A 202 -15.84 18.04 -17.43
C LYS A 202 -15.60 18.10 -15.93
N THR A 203 -14.84 17.15 -15.40
CA THR A 203 -14.50 17.03 -13.97
C THR A 203 -12.97 16.91 -13.80
N TYR A 204 -12.48 17.05 -12.57
CA TYR A 204 -11.06 16.76 -12.30
C TYR A 204 -10.71 15.29 -12.59
N ARG A 205 -11.63 14.37 -12.29
CA ARG A 205 -11.50 12.94 -12.62
C ARG A 205 -11.26 12.73 -14.11
N ASP A 206 -12.03 13.38 -14.97
CA ASP A 206 -11.86 13.29 -16.42
C ASP A 206 -10.50 13.84 -16.85
N PHE A 207 -10.09 14.97 -16.26
CA PHE A 207 -8.79 15.59 -16.51
C PHE A 207 -7.64 14.63 -16.18
N PHE A 208 -7.60 14.08 -14.96
CA PHE A 208 -6.57 13.11 -14.58
C PHE A 208 -6.57 11.88 -15.48
N ASN A 209 -7.74 11.35 -15.82
CA ASN A 209 -7.89 10.17 -16.68
C ASN A 209 -7.46 10.43 -18.12
N SER A 210 -7.57 11.67 -18.61
CA SER A 210 -7.12 12.04 -19.96
C SER A 210 -5.59 12.07 -20.11
N VAL A 211 -4.84 12.17 -19.01
CA VAL A 211 -3.37 12.13 -19.02
C VAL A 211 -2.88 10.69 -19.28
N PRO A 212 -2.12 10.45 -20.36
CA PRO A 212 -1.60 9.13 -20.71
C PRO A 212 -0.73 8.55 -19.59
N TYR A 213 -0.86 7.24 -19.34
CA TYR A 213 -0.19 6.58 -18.21
C TYR A 213 1.32 6.87 -18.13
N LYS A 214 2.02 6.80 -19.27
CA LYS A 214 3.46 7.03 -19.38
C LYS A 214 3.89 8.45 -18.98
N ASP A 215 3.01 9.44 -19.12
CA ASP A 215 3.34 10.85 -18.90
C ASP A 215 2.98 11.30 -17.47
N ARG A 216 2.21 10.49 -16.71
CA ARG A 216 1.66 10.87 -15.40
C ARG A 216 2.73 11.22 -14.38
N CYS A 217 3.84 10.49 -14.37
CA CYS A 217 4.90 10.75 -13.40
C CYS A 217 5.53 12.12 -13.64
N GLU A 218 5.95 12.41 -14.86
CA GLU A 218 6.57 13.69 -15.23
C GLU A 218 5.58 14.86 -15.09
N LEU A 219 4.35 14.68 -15.58
CA LEU A 219 3.36 15.74 -15.59
C LEU A 219 2.80 16.05 -14.20
N LEU A 220 2.57 15.07 -13.33
CA LEU A 220 1.91 15.30 -12.04
C LEU A 220 2.89 15.64 -10.91
N LEU A 221 4.12 15.12 -10.96
CA LEU A 221 5.10 15.25 -9.88
C LEU A 221 5.29 16.69 -9.38
N PRO A 222 5.39 17.73 -10.24
CA PRO A 222 5.70 19.08 -9.77
C PRO A 222 4.60 19.74 -8.94
N TRP A 223 3.33 19.32 -9.08
CA TRP A 223 2.20 20.11 -8.59
C TRP A 223 1.08 19.31 -7.91
N LEU A 224 1.04 17.97 -8.06
CA LEU A 224 -0.05 17.15 -7.50
C LEU A 224 -0.19 17.33 -5.98
N HIS A 225 0.92 17.56 -5.29
CA HIS A 225 0.94 17.83 -3.86
C HIS A 225 0.13 19.07 -3.49
N ASN A 226 0.41 20.21 -4.13
CA ASN A 226 -0.28 21.47 -3.87
C ASN A 226 -1.76 21.38 -4.20
N PHE A 227 -2.08 20.76 -5.34
CA PHE A 227 -3.46 20.51 -5.75
C PHE A 227 -4.24 19.72 -4.70
N ILE A 228 -3.69 18.60 -4.21
CA ILE A 228 -4.37 17.79 -3.19
C ILE A 228 -4.49 18.53 -1.84
N LEU A 229 -3.45 19.25 -1.41
CA LEU A 229 -3.50 19.99 -0.16
C LEU A 229 -4.58 21.08 -0.17
N PHE A 230 -4.79 21.76 -1.30
CA PHE A 230 -5.85 22.76 -1.43
C PHE A 230 -7.23 22.18 -1.08
N TYR A 231 -7.52 20.96 -1.52
CA TYR A 231 -8.82 20.32 -1.30
C TYR A 231 -8.92 19.53 0.02
N LEU A 232 -7.82 18.92 0.48
CA LEU A 232 -7.85 17.89 1.51
C LEU A 232 -6.98 18.17 2.75
N SER A 233 -6.29 19.31 2.85
CA SER A 233 -5.33 19.59 3.95
C SER A 233 -5.91 19.50 5.36
N ASP A 234 -7.20 19.79 5.54
CA ASP A 234 -7.90 19.78 6.83
C ASP A 234 -8.48 18.40 7.21
N VAL A 235 -8.53 17.46 6.26
CA VAL A 235 -9.17 16.14 6.46
C VAL A 235 -8.28 14.95 6.14
N TYR A 236 -7.22 15.13 5.35
CA TYR A 236 -6.30 14.06 4.99
C TYR A 236 -5.02 14.15 5.82
N ILE A 237 -4.72 13.06 6.54
CA ILE A 237 -3.51 12.89 7.33
C ILE A 237 -2.80 11.59 6.95
N ASP A 238 -1.47 11.61 6.98
CA ASP A 238 -0.65 10.42 6.66
C ASP A 238 -0.62 9.40 7.80
N ASN A 239 -0.79 9.88 9.03
CA ASN A 239 -0.67 9.05 10.22
C ASN A 239 -2.04 8.54 10.66
N GLY A 240 -2.03 7.43 11.42
CA GLY A 240 -3.23 6.93 12.05
C GLY A 240 -4.18 6.23 11.07
N TRP A 241 -3.62 5.40 10.19
CA TRP A 241 -4.39 4.47 9.38
C TRP A 241 -4.39 3.08 10.01
N GLU A 242 -5.42 2.30 9.68
CA GLU A 242 -5.60 0.95 10.18
C GLU A 242 -6.12 -0.01 9.09
N ILE A 243 -5.67 -1.26 9.15
CA ILE A 243 -6.17 -2.40 8.36
C ILE A 243 -6.76 -3.41 9.34
N ASN A 244 -8.01 -3.79 9.14
CA ASN A 244 -8.63 -4.89 9.87
C ASN A 244 -8.49 -6.19 9.06
N ILE A 245 -7.83 -7.19 9.62
CA ILE A 245 -7.54 -8.47 8.93
C ILE A 245 -8.80 -9.20 8.46
N ASN A 246 -9.90 -9.06 9.21
CA ASN A 246 -11.16 -9.74 8.93
C ASN A 246 -11.92 -9.10 7.77
N THR A 247 -11.61 -7.85 7.41
CA THR A 247 -12.28 -7.12 6.31
C THR A 247 -11.34 -6.71 5.18
N MET A 248 -10.05 -7.02 5.29
CA MET A 248 -9.00 -6.61 4.35
C MET A 248 -9.28 -7.00 2.88
N ASP A 249 -9.94 -8.14 2.66
CA ASP A 249 -10.24 -8.67 1.32
C ASP A 249 -11.67 -8.40 0.85
N ILE A 250 -12.49 -7.70 1.64
CA ILE A 250 -13.84 -7.33 1.23
C ILE A 250 -13.72 -6.25 0.15
N LYS A 251 -13.91 -6.64 -1.10
CA LYS A 251 -14.08 -5.70 -2.20
C LYS A 251 -15.45 -5.05 -2.06
N ASN A 252 -15.48 -3.75 -1.76
CA ASN A 252 -16.69 -2.92 -1.88
C ASN A 252 -17.13 -2.88 -3.35
N GLY A 253 -17.96 -3.85 -3.75
CA GLY A 253 -18.41 -4.10 -5.11
C GLY A 253 -18.71 -5.59 -5.29
N GLY A 254 -19.98 -5.97 -5.18
CA GLY A 254 -20.42 -7.38 -5.21
C GLY A 254 -19.92 -8.13 -6.44
N PHE A 255 -19.23 -9.25 -6.21
CA PHE A 255 -18.89 -10.20 -7.26
C PHE A 255 -19.76 -11.45 -7.12
N LYS A 256 -20.56 -11.69 -8.15
CA LYS A 256 -21.12 -13.01 -8.48
C LYS A 256 -19.96 -14.02 -8.50
N LYS A 257 -20.14 -15.12 -7.75
CA LYS A 257 -19.24 -16.28 -7.75
C LYS A 257 -19.05 -16.77 -9.18
N SER A 258 -17.81 -16.74 -9.69
CA SER A 258 -17.42 -17.54 -10.85
C SER A 258 -16.45 -18.64 -10.42
N SER A 259 -16.64 -19.81 -11.00
CA SER A 259 -16.26 -21.11 -10.44
C SER A 259 -14.79 -21.48 -10.60
N LYS A 260 -14.34 -22.31 -9.66
CA LYS A 260 -13.13 -23.16 -9.62
C LYS A 260 -12.56 -23.57 -10.99
N ARG A 261 -11.22 -23.48 -11.13
CA ARG A 261 -10.45 -24.40 -11.99
C ARG A 261 -9.33 -25.04 -11.17
N LYS A 262 -9.38 -26.37 -11.07
CA LYS A 262 -8.38 -27.25 -10.46
C LYS A 262 -7.20 -27.43 -11.43
N THR A 263 -5.98 -27.42 -10.92
CA THR A 263 -4.84 -28.12 -11.55
C THR A 263 -3.96 -28.80 -10.49
N HIS A 264 -3.50 -30.00 -10.83
CA HIS A 264 -2.92 -31.06 -10.00
C HIS A 264 -1.41 -30.91 -9.69
N LYS A 265 -1.00 -31.41 -8.50
CA LYS A 265 0.16 -32.29 -8.08
C LYS A 265 1.38 -32.47 -9.04
N LEU A 266 2.66 -32.68 -8.68
CA LEU A 266 3.49 -33.07 -7.49
C LEU A 266 4.98 -32.63 -7.78
N TYR A 267 5.95 -32.44 -6.85
CA TYR A 267 6.86 -33.45 -6.21
C TYR A 267 8.01 -32.74 -5.40
N PRO A 268 8.91 -33.43 -4.64
CA PRO A 268 9.19 -33.17 -3.22
C PRO A 268 10.55 -32.50 -2.92
N SER A 269 10.67 -31.80 -1.78
CA SER A 269 11.92 -31.65 -0.99
C SER A 269 11.65 -30.93 0.35
N LYS A 270 12.35 -31.36 1.40
CA LYS A 270 12.32 -31.09 2.87
C LYS A 270 12.02 -29.68 3.43
N TYR A 271 11.08 -28.92 2.86
CA TYR A 271 10.65 -27.64 3.43
C TYR A 271 9.19 -27.72 3.86
N LYS A 272 8.87 -27.15 5.02
CA LYS A 272 7.50 -27.04 5.54
C LYS A 272 6.76 -25.97 4.71
N ILE A 273 6.38 -26.34 3.49
CA ILE A 273 5.61 -25.50 2.56
C ILE A 273 4.20 -25.38 3.13
N ILE A 274 3.85 -24.21 3.68
CA ILE A 274 2.45 -23.88 3.98
C ILE A 274 1.80 -23.52 2.64
N ASN A 275 1.01 -24.44 2.09
CA ASN A 275 0.23 -24.19 0.88
C ASN A 275 -0.99 -23.32 1.22
N TYR A 276 -1.19 -22.25 0.43
CA TYR A 276 -2.24 -21.24 0.61
C TYR A 276 -3.69 -21.80 0.59
N SER A 277 -3.89 -23.06 0.19
CA SER A 277 -5.20 -23.73 0.24
C SER A 277 -5.66 -24.12 1.65
N GLU A 278 -4.75 -24.17 2.64
CA GLU A 278 -5.12 -24.52 4.02
C GLU A 278 -5.60 -23.32 4.85
N ILE A 279 -5.37 -22.09 4.39
CA ILE A 279 -5.78 -20.86 5.10
C ILE A 279 -7.25 -20.49 4.83
N HIS A 280 -7.88 -21.09 3.81
CA HIS A 280 -9.28 -20.82 3.45
C HIS A 280 -10.30 -21.83 4.01
N ASN A 281 -9.89 -22.80 4.85
CA ASN A 281 -10.80 -23.81 5.41
C ASN A 281 -10.97 -23.75 6.95
N ILE A 282 -10.64 -22.63 7.58
CA ILE A 282 -11.01 -22.37 8.98
C ILE A 282 -11.74 -21.03 9.05
N MET A 283 -12.95 -21.02 8.48
CA MET A 283 -14.11 -20.19 8.85
C MET A 283 -15.30 -20.61 7.98
#